data_AF-A0A550GXV4-F1
#
_entry.id   AF-A0A550GXV4-F1
#
_cell.length_a   1.000
_cell.length_b   1.000
_cell.length_c   1.000
_cell.angle_alpha   90.00
_cell.angle_beta   90.00
_cell.angle_gamma   90.00
#
_symmetry.space_group_name_H-M   'P 1'
#
loop_
_entity.id
_entity.type
_entity.pdbx_description
1 polymer ?
#
loop_
_entity_poly.entity_id
_entity_poly.type
_entity_poly.pdbx_seq_one_letter_code
_entity_poly.pdbx_strand_id
1 'polypeptide(L)'
;YSKPKLRFEMVKGIRDYNVITSFERILRDLIEIEIVLDNLDDIPAGSIVLIDGNLYGRLTHLMNELQLSGWYHLPLELMDSLQKLFAECEKRGIMLVGVSKFSKTRVLTTALLRPRYPNMADPDYLDVGILYNWKRGETGYTTPLMLGDYAIAKEIKQLESEPEKYRERYFDHIGSDKREWATQVISNIPYSPAIVMFHMTPQGDAQPLRVDIPASCLGIRKKITDVRPFEFVESAKVTEVAQQLTSDFGGRDVYNALLYIVDREVRLGGKTVDSVYKSVLGKELGFPIEYDRSTRRFNN
;
A
#
# COMPACT_ATOMS: atom_id res chain seq x y z
N TYR A 1 -2.54 -27.83 15.67
CA TYR A 1 -3.17 -27.21 14.49
C TYR A 1 -4.64 -26.96 14.79
N SER A 2 -4.97 -25.72 15.18
CA SER A 2 -6.36 -25.23 15.25
C SER A 2 -6.98 -25.26 13.86
N LYS A 3 -8.29 -25.58 13.76
CA LYS A 3 -9.03 -25.55 12.49
C LYS A 3 -8.76 -24.21 11.76
N PRO A 4 -8.46 -24.21 10.45
CA PRO A 4 -8.38 -22.96 9.71
C PRO A 4 -9.72 -22.22 9.84
N LYS A 5 -9.68 -20.98 10.35
CA LYS A 5 -10.84 -20.11 10.40
C LYS A 5 -11.08 -19.59 8.98
N LEU A 6 -11.87 -20.33 8.21
CA LEU A 6 -12.29 -19.90 6.87
C LEU A 6 -13.60 -19.14 7.00
N ARG A 7 -13.62 -17.89 6.50
CA ARG A 7 -14.84 -17.10 6.31
C ARG A 7 -15.17 -17.11 4.82
N PHE A 8 -16.35 -17.60 4.48
CA PHE A 8 -16.88 -17.54 3.11
C PHE A 8 -17.95 -16.47 3.03
N GLU A 9 -17.85 -15.60 2.03
CA GLU A 9 -18.87 -14.61 1.74
C GLU A 9 -19.18 -14.64 0.23
N MET A 10 -20.43 -14.98 -0.10
CA MET A 10 -20.89 -14.96 -1.48
C MET A 10 -21.34 -13.55 -1.85
N VAL A 11 -20.64 -12.95 -2.80
CA VAL A 11 -21.01 -11.65 -3.36
C VAL A 11 -21.77 -11.86 -4.66
N LYS A 12 -22.93 -11.20 -4.81
CA LYS A 12 -23.80 -11.33 -5.98
C LYS A 12 -23.01 -11.00 -7.26
N GLY A 13 -23.07 -11.90 -8.25
CA GLY A 13 -22.20 -11.93 -9.43
C GLY A 13 -21.83 -10.56 -9.98
N ILE A 14 -20.64 -10.09 -9.60
CA ILE A 14 -20.05 -8.86 -10.09
C ILE A 14 -19.64 -9.11 -11.54
N ARG A 15 -20.14 -8.30 -12.47
CA ARG A 15 -19.77 -8.42 -13.90
C ARG A 15 -18.68 -7.44 -14.32
N ASP A 16 -18.42 -6.42 -13.49
CA ASP A 16 -17.38 -5.43 -13.76
C ASP A 16 -16.03 -5.91 -13.21
N TYR A 17 -15.12 -6.21 -14.13
CA TYR A 17 -13.76 -6.64 -13.84
C TYR A 17 -12.98 -5.63 -12.99
N ASN A 18 -13.22 -4.32 -13.18
CA ASN A 18 -12.52 -3.27 -12.42
C ASN A 18 -12.95 -3.25 -10.96
N VAL A 19 -14.24 -3.48 -10.69
CA VAL A 19 -14.76 -3.58 -9.32
C VAL A 19 -14.19 -4.80 -8.62
N ILE A 20 -14.14 -5.96 -9.30
CA ILE A 20 -13.54 -7.19 -8.75
C ILE A 20 -12.07 -6.98 -8.43
N THR A 21 -11.29 -6.47 -9.38
CA THR A 21 -9.85 -6.23 -9.20
C THR A 21 -9.60 -5.24 -8.06
N SER A 22 -10.45 -4.23 -7.91
CA SER A 22 -10.35 -3.25 -6.83
C SER A 22 -10.69 -3.88 -5.47
N PHE A 23 -11.76 -4.68 -5.41
CA PHE A 23 -12.15 -5.43 -4.22
C PHE A 23 -11.02 -6.35 -3.75
N GLU A 24 -10.50 -7.20 -4.65
CA GLU A 24 -9.40 -8.13 -4.35
C GLU A 24 -8.16 -7.40 -3.86
N ARG A 25 -7.80 -6.29 -4.51
CA ARG A 25 -6.66 -5.47 -4.10
C ARG A 25 -6.86 -4.89 -2.70
N ILE A 26 -8.00 -4.22 -2.45
CA ILE A 26 -8.25 -3.56 -1.15
C ILE A 26 -8.32 -4.60 -0.04
N LEU A 27 -8.99 -5.74 -0.27
CA LEU A 27 -9.11 -6.80 0.71
C LEU A 27 -7.75 -7.43 1.03
N ARG A 28 -6.92 -7.70 0.01
CA ARG A 28 -5.55 -8.20 0.23
C ARG A 28 -4.72 -7.18 1.00
N ASP A 29 -4.75 -5.92 0.57
CA ASP A 29 -4.02 -4.84 1.22
C ASP A 29 -4.49 -4.69 2.69
N LEU A 30 -5.78 -4.86 3.01
CA LEU A 30 -6.33 -4.86 4.36
C LEU A 30 -5.81 -6.03 5.20
N ILE A 31 -5.88 -7.25 4.68
CA ILE A 31 -5.39 -8.46 5.38
C ILE A 31 -3.90 -8.32 5.70
N GLU A 32 -3.09 -7.80 4.76
CA GLU A 32 -1.66 -7.57 5.00
C GLU A 32 -1.40 -6.61 6.18
N ILE A 33 -2.19 -5.55 6.30
CA ILE A 33 -2.08 -4.57 7.39
C ILE A 33 -2.60 -5.16 8.71
N GLU A 34 -3.73 -5.86 8.67
CA GLU A 34 -4.31 -6.52 9.85
C GLU A 34 -3.39 -7.59 10.42
N ILE A 35 -2.69 -8.37 9.58
CA ILE A 35 -1.69 -9.35 10.05
C ILE A 35 -0.60 -8.65 10.87
N VAL A 36 -0.13 -7.47 10.45
CA VAL A 36 0.86 -6.75 11.25
C VAL A 36 0.26 -6.27 12.56
N LEU A 37 -0.93 -5.66 12.51
CA LEU A 37 -1.64 -5.17 13.70
C LEU A 37 -1.89 -6.27 14.74
N ASP A 38 -2.34 -7.44 14.29
CA ASP A 38 -2.67 -8.59 15.13
C ASP A 38 -1.43 -9.21 15.82
N ASN A 39 -0.23 -8.95 15.28
CA ASN A 39 1.03 -9.51 15.78
C ASN A 39 1.96 -8.44 16.39
N LEU A 40 1.48 -7.21 16.61
CA LEU A 40 2.30 -6.10 17.13
C LEU A 40 2.99 -6.38 18.48
N ASP A 41 2.39 -7.20 19.33
CA ASP A 41 2.95 -7.54 20.63
C ASP A 41 4.14 -8.51 20.53
N ASP A 42 4.24 -9.25 19.42
CA ASP A 42 5.34 -10.17 19.13
C ASP A 42 6.50 -9.49 18.38
N ILE A 43 6.35 -8.22 17.98
CA ILE A 43 7.37 -7.45 17.26
C ILE A 43 8.18 -6.63 18.27
N PRO A 44 9.48 -6.93 18.48
CA PRO A 44 10.30 -6.16 19.41
C PRO A 44 10.46 -4.70 18.98
N ALA A 45 10.56 -3.80 19.96
CA ALA A 45 10.90 -2.40 19.70
C ALA A 45 12.25 -2.29 18.98
N GLY A 46 12.37 -1.34 18.05
CA GLY A 46 13.54 -1.21 17.19
C GLY A 46 13.58 -2.17 15.99
N SER A 47 12.58 -3.03 15.82
CA SER A 47 12.46 -3.88 14.63
C SER A 47 12.00 -3.09 13.41
N ILE A 48 12.22 -3.68 12.24
CA ILE A 48 11.70 -3.20 10.95
C ILE A 48 10.57 -4.11 10.47
N VAL A 49 9.47 -3.51 10.00
CA VAL A 49 8.37 -4.19 9.33
C VAL A 49 8.34 -3.76 7.88
N LEU A 50 8.41 -4.73 6.98
CA LEU A 50 8.37 -4.51 5.54
C LEU A 50 6.98 -4.83 4.98
N ILE A 51 6.42 -3.91 4.20
CA ILE A 51 5.18 -4.08 3.45
C ILE A 51 5.53 -4.12 1.96
N ASP A 52 5.03 -5.11 1.21
CA ASP A 52 5.21 -5.15 -0.24
C ASP A 52 4.25 -4.16 -0.93
N GLY A 53 4.78 -3.03 -1.38
CA GLY A 53 4.03 -1.96 -2.01
C GLY A 53 4.29 -0.60 -1.39
N ASN A 54 3.79 0.45 -2.06
CA ASN A 54 3.92 1.82 -1.58
C ASN A 54 2.83 2.16 -0.54
N LEU A 55 3.20 2.82 0.54
CA LEU A 55 2.27 3.22 1.60
C LEU A 55 1.44 4.44 1.18
N TYR A 56 2.06 5.39 0.47
CA TYR A 56 1.37 6.61 0.06
C TYR A 56 0.19 6.32 -0.88
N GLY A 57 0.40 5.50 -1.91
CA GLY A 57 -0.66 5.14 -2.86
C GLY A 57 -1.74 4.24 -2.27
N ARG A 58 -1.41 3.41 -1.26
CA ARG A 58 -2.42 2.67 -0.49
C ARG A 58 -3.39 3.62 0.21
N LEU A 59 -2.93 4.76 0.71
CA LEU A 59 -3.81 5.79 1.26
C LEU A 59 -4.54 6.57 0.15
N THR A 60 -3.80 7.11 -0.82
CA THR A 60 -4.36 8.09 -1.77
C THR A 60 -5.31 7.49 -2.82
N HIS A 61 -5.25 6.19 -3.10
CA HIS A 61 -6.13 5.55 -4.09
C HIS A 61 -7.50 5.12 -3.53
N LEU A 62 -7.77 5.34 -2.24
CA LEU A 62 -8.98 4.87 -1.56
C LEU A 62 -10.01 5.98 -1.32
N MET A 63 -9.86 7.13 -1.98
CA MET A 63 -10.65 8.36 -1.73
C MET A 63 -12.13 8.27 -2.14
N ASN A 64 -12.60 7.11 -2.60
CA ASN A 64 -13.97 6.86 -3.00
C ASN A 64 -14.40 5.47 -2.53
N GLU A 65 -15.70 5.28 -2.32
CA GLU A 65 -16.25 3.98 -2.00
C GLU A 65 -16.07 2.96 -3.12
N LEU A 66 -16.00 1.68 -2.73
CA LEU A 66 -16.04 0.58 -3.66
C LEU A 66 -17.48 0.40 -4.16
N GLN A 67 -17.68 0.36 -5.47
CA GLN A 67 -19.00 0.17 -6.09
C GLN A 67 -19.44 -1.31 -6.03
N LEU A 68 -19.52 -1.83 -4.81
CA LEU A 68 -19.86 -3.21 -4.52
C LEU A 68 -20.85 -3.29 -3.35
N SER A 69 -22.05 -3.80 -3.64
CA SER A 69 -23.11 -3.95 -2.64
C SER A 69 -22.64 -4.78 -1.43
N GLY A 70 -22.85 -4.23 -0.23
CA GLY A 70 -22.38 -4.82 1.03
C GLY A 70 -20.94 -4.42 1.42
N TRP A 71 -20.15 -3.89 0.48
CA TRP A 71 -18.71 -3.66 0.65
C TRP A 71 -18.27 -2.21 0.36
N TYR A 72 -19.20 -1.26 0.26
CA TYR A 72 -18.92 0.16 0.04
C TYR A 72 -17.92 0.76 1.04
N HIS A 73 -17.93 0.25 2.27
CA HIS A 73 -17.11 0.71 3.37
C HIS A 73 -15.67 0.16 3.39
N LEU A 74 -15.36 -0.83 2.55
CA LEU A 74 -14.06 -1.51 2.57
C LEU A 74 -12.85 -0.57 2.37
N PRO A 75 -12.88 0.45 1.49
CA PRO A 75 -11.78 1.42 1.40
C PRO A 75 -11.51 2.14 2.73
N LEU A 76 -12.56 2.46 3.50
CA LEU A 76 -12.44 3.13 4.80
C LEU A 76 -11.87 2.20 5.87
N GLU A 77 -12.17 0.89 5.82
CA GLU A 77 -11.56 -0.08 6.74
C GLU A 77 -10.04 -0.18 6.53
N LEU A 78 -9.59 -0.16 5.27
CA LEU A 78 -8.15 -0.13 4.96
C LEU A 78 -7.51 1.20 5.38
N MET A 79 -8.17 2.34 5.15
CA MET A 79 -7.67 3.65 5.62
C MET A 79 -7.54 3.70 7.14
N ASP A 80 -8.55 3.25 7.87
CA ASP A 80 -8.55 3.19 9.34
C ASP A 80 -7.44 2.27 9.86
N SER A 81 -7.27 1.10 9.25
CA SER A 81 -6.22 0.14 9.61
C SER A 81 -4.82 0.69 9.34
N LEU A 82 -4.61 1.39 8.23
CA LEU A 82 -3.34 2.07 7.94
C LEU A 82 -3.05 3.18 8.96
N GLN A 83 -4.04 4.00 9.32
CA GLN A 83 -3.90 5.04 10.34
C GLN A 83 -3.50 4.43 11.70
N LYS A 84 -4.16 3.34 12.10
CA LYS A 84 -3.83 2.58 13.30
C LYS A 84 -2.42 2.01 13.25
N LEU A 85 -2.02 1.42 12.12
CA LEU A 85 -0.68 0.87 11.95
C LEU A 85 0.40 1.95 12.09
N PHE A 86 0.20 3.12 11.47
CA PHE A 86 1.15 4.22 11.60
C PHE A 86 1.31 4.68 13.06
N ALA A 87 0.19 4.82 13.78
CA ALA A 87 0.19 5.25 15.17
C ALA A 87 0.85 4.21 16.11
N GLU A 88 0.54 2.92 15.93
CA GLU A 88 1.11 1.87 16.77
C GLU A 88 2.59 1.64 16.48
N CYS A 89 3.02 1.70 15.21
CA CYS A 89 4.44 1.61 14.86
C CYS A 89 5.24 2.77 15.46
N GLU A 90 4.73 4.01 15.39
CA GLU A 90 5.36 5.17 16.05
C GLU A 90 5.46 4.95 17.57
N LYS A 91 4.35 4.58 18.22
CA LYS A 91 4.26 4.39 19.66
C LYS A 91 5.20 3.28 20.18
N ARG A 92 5.38 2.22 19.40
CA ARG A 92 6.20 1.04 19.77
C ARG A 92 7.65 1.15 19.29
N GLY A 93 8.00 2.20 18.54
CA GLY A 93 9.33 2.34 17.94
C GLY A 93 9.63 1.25 16.91
N ILE A 94 8.62 0.86 16.13
CA ILE A 94 8.75 -0.08 15.02
C ILE A 94 8.94 0.72 13.72
N MET A 95 9.99 0.41 12.96
CA MET A 95 10.25 1.05 11.67
C MET A 95 9.38 0.42 10.59
N LEU A 96 8.31 1.11 10.17
CA LEU A 96 7.45 0.65 9.07
C LEU A 96 7.97 1.12 7.72
N VAL A 97 8.18 0.18 6.79
CA VAL A 97 8.74 0.46 5.46
C VAL A 97 7.94 -0.23 4.36
N GLY A 98 7.37 0.54 3.45
CA GLY A 98 6.83 0.04 2.19
C GLY A 98 7.91 -0.06 1.12
N VAL A 99 8.02 -1.21 0.45
CA VAL A 99 9.00 -1.43 -0.62
C VAL A 99 8.27 -1.85 -1.89
N SER A 100 8.51 -1.17 -3.02
CA SER A 100 7.91 -1.53 -4.31
C SER A 100 8.92 -1.53 -5.44
N LYS A 101 8.91 -2.60 -6.23
CA LYS A 101 9.65 -2.69 -7.52
C LYS A 101 9.03 -1.83 -8.62
N PHE A 102 7.71 -1.70 -8.59
CA PHE A 102 6.95 -1.02 -9.64
C PHE A 102 6.33 0.24 -9.08
N SER A 103 6.77 1.38 -9.61
CA SER A 103 6.23 2.68 -9.22
C SER A 103 5.86 3.45 -10.48
N LYS A 104 4.62 3.93 -10.54
CA LYS A 104 4.15 4.86 -11.58
C LYS A 104 4.32 6.33 -11.14
N THR A 105 5.11 6.57 -10.10
CA THR A 105 5.34 7.92 -9.59
C THR A 105 6.28 8.72 -10.49
N ARG A 106 6.07 10.03 -10.45
CA ARG A 106 6.84 11.06 -11.18
C ARG A 106 7.34 12.15 -10.24
N VAL A 107 7.06 11.99 -8.95
CA VAL A 107 7.14 13.06 -7.97
C VAL A 107 8.58 13.50 -7.71
N LEU A 108 9.56 12.60 -7.82
CA LEU A 108 10.96 12.98 -7.72
C LEU A 108 11.35 13.88 -8.90
N THR A 109 10.98 13.48 -10.11
CA THR A 109 11.25 14.28 -11.32
C THR A 109 10.52 15.62 -11.27
N THR A 110 9.25 15.63 -10.86
CA THR A 110 8.46 16.85 -10.62
C THR A 110 9.16 17.74 -9.58
N ALA A 111 9.67 17.18 -8.47
CA ALA A 111 10.36 17.93 -7.43
C ALA A 111 11.68 18.54 -7.89
N LEU A 112 12.45 17.82 -8.71
CA LEU A 112 13.71 18.31 -9.27
C LEU A 112 13.50 19.42 -10.30
N LEU A 113 12.43 19.35 -11.09
CA LEU A 113 12.16 20.31 -12.16
C LEU A 113 11.39 21.56 -11.69
N ARG A 114 10.57 21.43 -10.64
CA ARG A 114 9.69 22.52 -10.16
C ARG A 114 10.41 23.84 -9.85
N PRO A 115 11.62 23.89 -9.25
CA PRO A 115 12.33 25.16 -9.05
C PRO A 115 12.62 25.94 -10.34
N ARG A 116 12.79 25.24 -11.46
CA ARG A 116 13.08 25.84 -12.77
C ARG A 116 11.82 26.00 -13.63
N TYR A 117 10.82 25.14 -13.43
CA TYR A 117 9.58 25.09 -14.18
C TYR A 117 8.37 24.99 -13.23
N PRO A 118 7.99 26.08 -12.53
CA PRO A 118 7.01 26.02 -11.44
C PRO A 118 5.60 25.62 -11.89
N ASN A 119 5.23 25.97 -13.13
CA ASN A 119 3.92 25.69 -13.72
C ASN A 119 3.91 24.45 -14.62
N MET A 120 4.96 23.63 -14.56
CA MET A 120 5.02 22.39 -15.33
C MET A 120 3.93 21.42 -14.85
N ALA A 121 3.25 20.78 -15.80
CA ALA A 121 2.48 19.57 -15.52
C ALA A 121 3.43 18.44 -15.08
N ASP A 122 2.88 17.35 -14.54
CA ASP A 122 3.72 16.20 -14.22
C ASP A 122 4.44 15.67 -15.48
N PRO A 123 5.75 15.34 -15.41
CA PRO A 123 6.51 14.85 -16.54
C PRO A 123 5.96 13.52 -17.10
N ASP A 124 6.12 13.28 -18.41
CA ASP A 124 5.64 12.03 -19.02
C ASP A 124 6.42 10.79 -18.56
N TYR A 125 7.62 10.97 -18.00
CA TYR A 125 8.53 9.89 -17.62
C TYR A 125 8.36 9.49 -16.15
N LEU A 126 8.38 8.17 -15.91
CA LEU A 126 8.35 7.62 -14.55
C LEU A 126 9.73 7.73 -13.88
N ASP A 127 9.76 8.02 -12.59
CA ASP A 127 10.99 8.17 -11.81
C ASP A 127 11.87 6.92 -11.91
N VAL A 128 11.28 5.74 -11.70
CA VAL A 128 11.98 4.44 -11.81
C VAL A 128 12.52 4.18 -13.21
N GLY A 129 11.84 4.67 -14.25
CA GLY A 129 12.28 4.52 -15.64
C GLY A 129 13.48 5.41 -15.94
N ILE A 130 13.48 6.66 -15.45
CA ILE A 130 14.63 7.57 -15.55
C ILE A 130 15.83 6.97 -14.82
N LEU A 131 15.64 6.53 -13.57
CA LEU A 131 16.72 5.95 -12.77
C LEU A 131 17.29 4.68 -13.43
N TYR A 132 16.43 3.77 -13.88
CA TYR A 132 16.89 2.54 -14.53
C TYR A 132 17.70 2.81 -15.81
N ASN A 133 17.28 3.79 -16.63
CA ASN A 133 17.93 4.07 -17.91
C ASN A 133 19.18 4.96 -17.78
N TRP A 134 19.14 5.98 -16.93
CA TRP A 134 20.19 7.02 -16.87
C TRP A 134 21.17 6.83 -15.71
N LYS A 135 20.79 6.05 -14.69
CA LYS A 135 21.63 5.71 -13.53
C LYS A 135 22.02 4.23 -13.52
N ARG A 136 22.07 3.63 -14.71
CA ARG A 136 22.45 2.23 -14.89
C ARG A 136 23.88 1.99 -14.39
N GLY A 137 24.08 0.89 -13.66
CA GLY A 137 25.35 0.53 -13.05
C GLY A 137 25.71 1.31 -11.77
N GLU A 138 25.00 2.39 -11.46
CA GLU A 138 25.18 3.13 -10.20
C GLU A 138 24.40 2.45 -9.05
N THR A 139 24.94 2.55 -7.83
CA THR A 139 24.28 2.10 -6.60
C THR A 139 24.05 3.27 -5.66
N GLY A 140 23.03 3.18 -4.82
CA GLY A 140 22.73 4.19 -3.82
C GLY A 140 21.26 4.53 -3.79
N TYR A 141 20.92 5.71 -3.28
CA TYR A 141 19.55 6.17 -3.16
C TYR A 141 19.43 7.66 -3.47
N THR A 142 18.26 8.06 -3.93
CA THR A 142 17.95 9.46 -4.22
C THR A 142 17.80 10.25 -2.93
N THR A 143 18.04 11.57 -2.97
CA THR A 143 17.66 12.44 -1.86
C THR A 143 16.19 12.20 -1.50
N PRO A 144 15.85 11.89 -0.24
CA PRO A 144 14.48 11.57 0.13
C PRO A 144 13.55 12.76 -0.01
N LEU A 145 12.30 12.46 -0.35
CA LEU A 145 11.25 13.43 -0.56
C LEU A 145 10.07 13.08 0.33
N MET A 146 9.71 13.99 1.23
CA MET A 146 8.51 13.88 2.03
C MET A 146 7.30 14.31 1.20
N LEU A 147 6.29 13.46 1.15
CA LEU A 147 5.05 13.63 0.42
C LEU A 147 3.94 14.00 1.40
N GLY A 148 3.32 15.16 1.17
CA GLY A 148 2.07 15.53 1.82
C GLY A 148 0.92 15.38 0.85
N ASP A 149 0.37 16.50 0.40
CA ASP A 149 -0.88 16.51 -0.39
C ASP A 149 -0.70 16.31 -1.91
N TYR A 150 0.50 15.95 -2.38
CA TYR A 150 0.86 15.85 -3.81
C TYR A 150 -0.20 15.23 -4.73
N ALA A 151 -0.72 14.04 -4.43
CA ALA A 151 -1.67 13.34 -5.29
C ALA A 151 -3.15 13.67 -5.01
N ILE A 152 -3.44 14.32 -3.88
CA ILE A 152 -4.78 14.43 -3.29
C ILE A 152 -5.07 15.81 -2.69
N ALA A 153 -4.44 16.87 -3.21
CA ALA A 153 -4.52 18.21 -2.63
C ALA A 153 -5.95 18.75 -2.50
N LYS A 154 -6.80 18.44 -3.49
CA LYS A 154 -8.21 18.85 -3.48
C LYS A 154 -8.99 18.08 -2.42
N GLU A 155 -8.79 16.77 -2.38
CA GLU A 155 -9.42 15.86 -1.43
C GLU A 155 -9.04 16.27 -0.01
N ILE A 156 -7.74 16.42 0.30
CA ILE A 156 -7.23 16.85 1.61
C ILE A 156 -7.89 18.15 2.08
N LYS A 157 -8.01 19.15 1.19
CA LYS A 157 -8.71 20.40 1.52
C LYS A 157 -10.17 20.16 1.91
N GLN A 158 -10.88 19.30 1.19
CA GLN A 158 -12.27 18.97 1.50
C GLN A 158 -12.40 18.15 2.79
N LEU A 159 -11.48 17.21 3.04
CA LEU A 159 -11.47 16.42 4.27
C LEU A 159 -11.25 17.30 5.51
N GLU A 160 -10.39 18.31 5.39
CA GLU A 160 -10.11 19.25 6.48
C GLU A 160 -11.27 20.22 6.74
N SER A 161 -11.94 20.71 5.70
CA SER A 161 -12.99 21.73 5.85
C SER A 161 -14.39 21.15 6.07
N GLU A 162 -14.74 20.06 5.38
CA GLU A 162 -16.12 19.56 5.27
C GLU A 162 -16.17 18.02 5.16
N PRO A 163 -15.62 17.25 6.13
CA PRO A 163 -15.50 15.79 6.05
C PRO A 163 -16.86 15.07 5.91
N GLU A 164 -17.92 15.61 6.50
CA GLU A 164 -19.29 15.07 6.40
C GLU A 164 -19.82 15.17 4.97
N LYS A 165 -19.65 16.34 4.33
CA LYS A 165 -20.04 16.55 2.94
C LYS A 165 -19.19 15.72 1.99
N TYR A 166 -17.91 15.52 2.31
CA TYR A 166 -17.05 14.62 1.54
C TYR A 166 -17.56 13.17 1.59
N ARG A 167 -17.86 12.66 2.80
CA ARG A 167 -18.48 11.34 2.97
C ARG A 167 -19.78 11.24 2.18
N GLU A 168 -20.68 12.21 2.29
CA GLU A 168 -21.95 12.22 1.56
C GLU A 168 -21.80 12.25 0.04
N ARG A 169 -20.65 12.68 -0.47
CA ARG A 169 -20.38 12.75 -1.90
C ARG A 169 -19.69 11.51 -2.46
N TYR A 170 -18.77 10.93 -1.69
CA TYR A 170 -17.85 9.89 -2.17
C TYR A 170 -18.03 8.54 -1.46
N PHE A 171 -18.86 8.49 -0.42
CA PHE A 171 -19.17 7.35 0.42
C PHE A 171 -20.65 7.38 0.85
N ASP A 172 -21.55 7.66 -0.09
CA ASP A 172 -22.98 7.88 0.17
C ASP A 172 -23.75 6.60 0.49
N HIS A 173 -23.22 5.44 0.09
CA HIS A 173 -23.82 4.13 0.38
C HIS A 173 -23.45 3.57 1.76
N ILE A 174 -22.73 4.33 2.58
CA ILE A 174 -22.41 3.93 3.97
C ILE A 174 -23.69 3.92 4.82
N GLY A 175 -23.97 2.77 5.42
CA GLY A 175 -25.08 2.55 6.34
C GLY A 175 -25.07 3.53 7.52
N SER A 176 -26.25 3.90 8.01
CA SER A 176 -26.40 4.91 9.07
C SER A 176 -25.65 4.56 10.36
N ASP A 177 -25.49 3.27 10.64
CA ASP A 177 -24.74 2.70 11.76
C ASP A 177 -23.23 2.95 11.68
N LYS A 178 -22.67 3.08 10.48
CA LYS A 178 -21.23 3.31 10.25
C LYS A 178 -20.88 4.78 9.91
N ARG A 179 -21.86 5.68 9.83
CA ARG A 179 -21.64 7.07 9.34
C ARG A 179 -20.68 7.89 10.19
N GLU A 180 -20.80 7.79 11.51
CA GLU A 180 -19.94 8.52 12.45
C GLU A 180 -18.50 8.02 12.35
N TRP A 181 -18.30 6.70 12.38
CA TRP A 181 -16.99 6.07 12.15
C TRP A 181 -16.39 6.50 10.79
N ALA A 182 -17.17 6.43 9.71
CA ALA A 182 -16.70 6.82 8.38
C ALA A 182 -16.24 8.28 8.33
N THR A 183 -17.02 9.20 8.92
CA THR A 183 -16.62 10.61 9.03
C THR A 183 -15.36 10.77 9.86
N GLN A 184 -15.23 10.05 10.97
CA GLN A 184 -14.03 10.10 11.81
C GLN A 184 -12.79 9.65 11.04
N VAL A 185 -12.85 8.50 10.35
CA VAL A 185 -11.75 7.97 9.54
C VAL A 185 -11.31 8.99 8.50
N ILE A 186 -12.28 9.58 7.79
CA ILE A 186 -12.04 10.59 6.75
C ILE A 186 -11.40 11.85 7.36
N SER A 187 -11.92 12.35 8.49
CA SER A 187 -11.38 13.55 9.15
C SER A 187 -9.95 13.36 9.70
N ASN A 188 -9.52 12.12 9.91
CA ASN A 188 -8.19 11.80 10.42
C ASN A 188 -7.13 11.72 9.32
N ILE A 189 -7.53 11.53 8.05
CA ILE A 189 -6.59 11.40 6.92
C ILE A 189 -5.65 12.61 6.82
N PRO A 190 -6.11 13.87 6.84
CA PRO A 190 -5.22 15.04 6.76
C PRO A 190 -4.14 15.07 7.84
N TYR A 191 -4.43 14.44 8.99
CA TYR A 191 -3.55 14.43 10.15
C TYR A 191 -2.72 13.16 10.30
N SER A 192 -2.82 12.24 9.34
CA SER A 192 -1.92 11.10 9.24
C SER A 192 -0.49 11.56 8.96
N PRO A 193 0.54 10.79 9.36
CA PRO A 193 1.93 11.12 9.04
C PRO A 193 2.14 11.32 7.54
N ALA A 194 2.92 12.34 7.17
CA ALA A 194 3.44 12.46 5.82
C ALA A 194 4.31 11.23 5.48
N ILE A 195 4.50 10.93 4.20
CA ILE A 195 5.31 9.78 3.78
C ILE A 195 6.65 10.25 3.22
N VAL A 196 7.75 9.84 3.82
CA VAL A 196 9.09 10.00 3.23
C VAL A 196 9.30 8.91 2.19
N MET A 197 9.51 9.33 0.95
CA MET A 197 9.71 8.48 -0.20
C MET A 197 11.10 8.71 -0.80
N PHE A 198 11.78 7.62 -1.15
CA PHE A 198 12.99 7.69 -1.97
C PHE A 198 13.07 6.49 -2.89
N HIS A 199 13.91 6.60 -3.92
CA HIS A 199 14.27 5.47 -4.76
C HIS A 199 15.66 4.97 -4.40
N MET A 200 15.89 3.67 -4.46
CA MET A 200 17.19 3.06 -4.23
C MET A 200 17.53 1.98 -5.24
N THR A 201 18.81 1.89 -5.57
CA THR A 201 19.41 0.83 -6.37
C THR A 201 20.44 0.12 -5.48
N PRO A 202 20.08 -1.03 -4.86
CA PRO A 202 20.94 -1.68 -3.87
C PRO A 202 22.22 -2.27 -4.47
N GLN A 203 22.17 -2.69 -5.73
CA GLN A 203 23.30 -3.25 -6.47
C GLN A 203 23.28 -2.77 -7.92
N GLY A 204 24.45 -2.65 -8.56
CA GLY A 204 24.56 -2.25 -9.97
C GLY A 204 23.67 -3.10 -10.87
N ASP A 205 23.00 -2.44 -11.81
CA ASP A 205 22.02 -3.03 -12.75
C ASP A 205 20.74 -3.63 -12.11
N ALA A 206 20.55 -3.50 -10.79
CA ALA A 206 19.28 -3.85 -10.15
C ALA A 206 18.17 -2.88 -10.59
N GLN A 207 16.93 -3.38 -10.61
CA GLN A 207 15.76 -2.52 -10.80
C GLN A 207 15.63 -1.56 -9.60
N PRO A 208 15.49 -0.24 -9.82
CA PRO A 208 15.27 0.71 -8.73
C PRO A 208 14.02 0.35 -7.93
N LEU A 209 14.17 0.32 -6.61
CA LEU A 209 13.09 0.15 -5.66
C LEU A 209 12.58 1.52 -5.23
N ARG A 210 11.27 1.66 -5.08
CA ARG A 210 10.66 2.75 -4.32
C ARG A 210 10.52 2.31 -2.86
N VAL A 211 10.93 3.17 -1.95
CA VAL A 211 10.83 2.98 -0.51
C VAL A 211 9.96 4.10 0.07
N ASP A 212 8.93 3.73 0.83
CA ASP A 212 8.02 4.64 1.54
C ASP A 212 8.12 4.39 3.05
N ILE A 213 8.26 5.45 3.85
CA ILE A 213 8.35 5.39 5.31
C ILE A 213 7.46 6.48 5.91
N PRO A 214 6.58 6.19 6.89
CA PRO A 214 5.88 7.24 7.61
C PRO A 214 6.88 8.19 8.28
N ALA A 215 6.69 9.49 8.13
CA ALA A 215 7.59 10.51 8.68
C ALA A 215 7.79 10.35 10.19
N SER A 216 6.75 9.93 10.91
CA SER A 216 6.80 9.65 12.35
C SER A 216 7.83 8.57 12.71
N CYS A 217 8.01 7.53 11.88
CA CYS A 217 9.01 6.47 12.09
C CYS A 217 10.45 7.00 11.98
N LEU A 218 10.66 8.15 11.33
CA LEU A 218 11.97 8.81 11.20
C LEU A 218 12.18 9.94 12.24
N GLY A 219 11.29 10.02 13.23
CA GLY A 219 11.26 11.09 14.23
C GLY A 219 10.84 12.45 13.65
N ILE A 220 10.18 12.47 12.49
CA ILE A 220 9.69 13.69 11.84
C ILE A 220 8.19 13.82 12.13
N ARG A 221 7.83 14.83 12.93
CA ARG A 221 6.43 15.09 13.34
C ARG A 221 5.69 15.96 12.31
N LYS A 222 5.68 15.55 11.05
CA LYS A 222 4.92 16.20 9.98
C LYS A 222 3.80 15.31 9.49
N LYS A 223 2.62 15.92 9.36
CA LYS A 223 1.39 15.33 8.84
C LYS A 223 1.27 15.63 7.35
N ILE A 224 0.31 14.98 6.70
CA ILE A 224 0.02 15.24 5.27
C ILE A 224 -0.24 16.73 5.00
N THR A 225 -0.99 17.40 5.87
CA THR A 225 -1.30 18.84 5.71
C THR A 225 -0.13 19.79 5.92
N ASP A 226 0.92 19.35 6.63
CA ASP A 226 2.11 20.17 6.93
C ASP A 226 3.06 20.27 5.74
N VAL A 227 2.82 19.52 4.66
CA VAL A 227 3.72 19.37 3.51
C VAL A 227 2.95 19.61 2.21
N ARG A 228 3.31 20.67 1.47
CA ARG A 228 2.58 21.06 0.26
C ARG A 228 3.51 21.36 -0.93
N PRO A 229 3.48 20.57 -2.01
CA PRO A 229 3.02 19.17 -2.06
C PRO A 229 4.05 18.18 -1.52
N PHE A 230 5.31 18.60 -1.49
CA PHE A 230 6.45 17.80 -1.07
C PHE A 230 7.60 18.68 -0.58
N GLU A 231 8.52 18.08 0.17
CA GLU A 231 9.75 18.72 0.66
C GLU A 231 10.91 17.73 0.63
N PHE A 232 12.12 18.19 0.28
CA PHE A 232 13.31 17.35 0.41
C PHE A 232 13.68 17.15 1.88
N VAL A 233 14.14 15.94 2.20
CA VAL A 233 14.59 15.54 3.53
C VAL A 233 16.07 15.18 3.48
N GLU A 234 16.78 15.43 4.58
CA GLU A 234 18.20 15.07 4.71
C GLU A 234 18.41 13.55 4.53
N SER A 235 19.34 13.17 3.67
CA SER A 235 19.64 11.76 3.35
C SER A 235 20.05 10.92 4.57
N ALA A 236 20.59 11.54 5.62
CA ALA A 236 20.96 10.89 6.86
C ALA A 236 19.77 10.24 7.59
N LYS A 237 18.54 10.76 7.37
CA LYS A 237 17.32 10.24 8.00
C LYS A 237 16.95 8.84 7.52
N VAL A 238 17.36 8.44 6.32
CA VAL A 238 16.99 7.14 5.73
C VAL A 238 18.17 6.18 5.59
N THR A 239 19.38 6.59 6.00
CA THR A 239 20.61 5.81 5.76
C THR A 239 20.54 4.42 6.38
N GLU A 240 20.06 4.30 7.62
CA GLU A 240 19.95 3.00 8.31
C GLU A 240 18.99 2.05 7.58
N VAL A 241 17.82 2.56 7.14
CA VAL A 241 16.86 1.78 6.36
C VAL A 241 17.45 1.36 5.02
N ALA A 242 18.14 2.27 4.32
CA ALA A 242 18.80 1.93 3.06
C ALA A 242 19.89 0.86 3.23
N GLN A 243 20.69 0.93 4.31
CA GLN A 243 21.71 -0.07 4.63
C GLN A 243 21.10 -1.44 4.94
N GLN A 244 20.01 -1.47 5.71
CA GLN A 244 19.28 -2.70 6.00
C GLN A 244 18.72 -3.33 4.72
N LEU A 245 18.02 -2.54 3.88
CA LEU A 245 17.45 -3.03 2.62
C LEU A 245 18.53 -3.53 1.64
N THR A 246 19.70 -2.89 1.59
CA THR A 246 20.84 -3.37 0.80
C THR A 246 21.40 -4.67 1.37
N SER A 247 21.45 -4.84 2.69
CA SER A 247 21.93 -6.07 3.34
C SER A 247 20.99 -7.25 3.10
N ASP A 248 19.69 -6.99 2.99
CA ASP A 248 18.66 -8.00 2.72
C ASP A 248 18.46 -8.27 1.21
N PHE A 249 19.21 -7.60 0.33
CA PHE A 249 19.11 -7.76 -1.12
C PHE A 249 19.80 -9.05 -1.58
N GLY A 250 19.03 -9.96 -2.16
CA GLY A 250 19.49 -11.26 -2.67
C GLY A 250 19.70 -11.32 -4.19
N GLY A 251 19.71 -10.20 -4.90
CA GLY A 251 19.96 -10.14 -6.34
C GLY A 251 18.70 -9.99 -7.20
N ARG A 252 18.81 -10.37 -8.48
CA ARG A 252 17.77 -10.19 -9.52
C ARG A 252 16.44 -10.84 -9.15
N ASP A 253 16.50 -12.03 -8.56
CA ASP A 253 15.32 -12.83 -8.25
C ASP A 253 14.77 -12.57 -6.84
N VAL A 254 15.62 -12.07 -5.94
CA VAL A 254 15.31 -11.83 -4.52
C VAL A 254 15.67 -10.39 -4.17
N TYR A 255 14.73 -9.47 -4.35
CA TYR A 255 14.95 -8.04 -4.07
C TYR A 255 14.95 -7.70 -2.57
N ASN A 256 14.32 -8.52 -1.75
CA ASN A 256 14.41 -8.48 -0.30
C ASN A 256 14.10 -9.90 0.20
N ALA A 257 15.01 -10.46 1.00
CA ALA A 257 14.89 -11.85 1.44
C ALA A 257 13.61 -12.14 2.24
N LEU A 258 13.21 -11.23 3.13
CA LEU A 258 12.01 -11.38 3.96
C LEU A 258 10.74 -11.32 3.10
N LEU A 259 10.61 -10.31 2.24
CA LEU A 259 9.46 -10.20 1.34
C LEU A 259 9.37 -11.39 0.37
N TYR A 260 10.51 -11.91 -0.09
CA TYR A 260 10.56 -13.08 -0.96
C TYR A 260 10.08 -14.36 -0.26
N ILE A 261 10.46 -14.58 1.00
CA ILE A 261 9.97 -15.73 1.78
C ILE A 261 8.46 -15.63 1.95
N VAL A 262 7.95 -14.45 2.33
CA VAL A 262 6.51 -14.24 2.52
C VAL A 262 5.73 -14.44 1.21
N ASP A 263 6.18 -13.87 0.09
CA ASP A 263 5.55 -14.07 -1.24
C ASP A 263 5.44 -15.57 -1.59
N ARG A 264 6.48 -16.36 -1.29
CA ARG A 264 6.46 -17.81 -1.53
C ARG A 264 5.47 -18.56 -0.65
N GLU A 265 5.33 -18.18 0.61
CA GLU A 265 4.41 -18.83 1.56
C GLU A 265 2.94 -18.51 1.26
N VAL A 266 2.64 -17.27 0.85
CA VAL A 266 1.25 -16.85 0.58
C VAL A 266 0.77 -17.18 -0.84
N ARG A 267 1.68 -17.49 -1.77
CA ARG A 267 1.32 -17.82 -3.15
C ARG A 267 0.51 -19.11 -3.21
N LEU A 268 -0.76 -18.97 -3.56
CA LEU A 268 -1.67 -20.10 -3.76
C LEU A 268 -1.26 -20.90 -5.01
N GLY A 269 -0.64 -22.06 -4.81
CA GLY A 269 -0.37 -23.01 -5.89
C GLY A 269 -1.67 -23.65 -6.43
N GLY A 270 -1.69 -24.00 -7.72
CA GLY A 270 -2.87 -24.61 -8.35
C GLY A 270 -3.38 -25.85 -7.62
N LYS A 271 -2.48 -26.70 -7.11
CA LYS A 271 -2.85 -27.86 -6.27
C LYS A 271 -3.59 -27.48 -4.99
N THR A 272 -3.20 -26.38 -4.33
CA THR A 272 -3.85 -25.90 -3.10
C THR A 272 -5.26 -25.38 -3.40
N VAL A 273 -5.42 -24.64 -4.51
CA VAL A 273 -6.74 -24.18 -4.99
C VAL A 273 -7.64 -25.38 -5.30
N ASP A 274 -7.12 -26.35 -6.05
CA ASP A 274 -7.88 -27.51 -6.53
C ASP A 274 -8.28 -28.49 -5.41
N SER A 275 -7.42 -28.69 -4.41
CA SER A 275 -7.65 -29.70 -3.37
C SER A 275 -8.29 -29.15 -2.11
N VAL A 276 -7.90 -27.95 -1.68
CA VAL A 276 -8.37 -27.37 -0.41
C VAL A 276 -9.55 -26.45 -0.67
N TYR A 277 -9.37 -25.39 -1.46
CA TYR A 277 -10.40 -24.37 -1.64
C TYR A 277 -11.62 -24.91 -2.37
N LYS A 278 -11.44 -25.70 -3.43
CA LYS A 278 -12.55 -26.33 -4.15
C LYS A 278 -13.39 -27.24 -3.26
N SER A 279 -12.73 -28.05 -2.42
CA SER A 279 -13.43 -28.97 -1.51
C SER A 279 -14.23 -28.21 -0.47
N VAL A 280 -13.65 -27.16 0.11
CA VAL A 280 -14.34 -26.36 1.11
C VAL A 280 -15.48 -25.56 0.46
N LEU A 281 -15.24 -24.88 -0.66
CA LEU A 281 -16.27 -24.15 -1.38
C LEU A 281 -17.42 -25.06 -1.82
N GLY A 282 -17.13 -26.25 -2.35
CA GLY A 282 -18.18 -27.20 -2.73
C GLY A 282 -19.02 -27.72 -1.55
N LYS A 283 -18.39 -27.85 -0.37
CA LYS A 283 -19.10 -28.19 0.88
C LYS A 283 -20.01 -27.04 1.34
N GLU A 284 -19.49 -25.82 1.37
CA GLU A 284 -20.24 -24.64 1.81
C GLU A 284 -21.39 -24.27 0.87
N LEU A 285 -21.18 -24.44 -0.44
CA LEU A 285 -22.20 -24.16 -1.46
C LEU A 285 -23.22 -25.29 -1.65
N GLY A 286 -22.96 -26.48 -1.09
CA GLY A 286 -23.84 -27.64 -1.22
C GLY A 286 -23.85 -28.27 -2.62
N PHE A 287 -22.92 -27.91 -3.51
CA PHE A 287 -22.75 -28.54 -4.82
C PHE A 287 -21.28 -28.60 -5.24
N PRO A 288 -20.86 -29.64 -5.97
CA PRO A 288 -19.51 -29.73 -6.49
C PRO A 288 -19.25 -28.61 -7.51
N ILE A 289 -18.19 -27.84 -7.29
CA ILE A 289 -17.72 -26.85 -8.27
C ILE A 289 -16.98 -27.61 -9.37
N GLU A 290 -17.39 -27.48 -10.63
CA GLU A 290 -16.64 -27.97 -11.79
C GLU A 290 -16.02 -26.81 -12.57
N TYR A 291 -14.81 -26.99 -13.09
CA TYR A 291 -14.19 -26.04 -14.01
C TYR A 291 -14.85 -26.13 -15.39
N ASP A 292 -14.95 -24.98 -16.08
CA ASP A 292 -15.18 -24.95 -17.53
C ASP A 292 -14.06 -25.75 -18.25
N ARG A 293 -14.42 -26.40 -19.36
CA ARG A 293 -13.51 -27.16 -20.23
C ARG A 293 -12.27 -26.35 -20.66
N SER A 294 -12.33 -25.02 -20.66
CA SER A 294 -11.21 -24.12 -21.00
C SER A 294 -10.02 -24.20 -20.00
N THR A 295 -10.26 -24.50 -18.72
CA THR A 295 -9.22 -24.56 -17.69
C THR A 295 -8.42 -25.87 -17.70
N ARG A 296 -8.93 -26.91 -18.37
CA ARG A 296 -8.23 -28.22 -18.51
C ARG A 296 -7.01 -28.18 -19.44
N ARG A 297 -6.89 -27.17 -20.32
CA ARG A 297 -5.79 -27.11 -21.31
C ARG A 297 -4.46 -26.60 -20.76
N PHE A 298 -4.44 -25.98 -19.59
CA PHE A 298 -3.24 -25.36 -19.02
C PHE A 298 -2.59 -26.16 -17.87
N ASN A 299 -3.13 -27.34 -17.54
CA ASN A 299 -2.64 -28.21 -16.46
C ASN A 299 -2.14 -29.58 -16.97
N ASN A 300 -1.50 -29.63 -18.14
CA ASN A 300 -0.65 -30.77 -18.55
C ASN A 300 0.79 -30.29 -18.75
#